data_AF-A0A0D7WUZ6-F1
#
_entry.id   AF-A0A0D7WUZ6-F1
#
_cell.length_a   1.000
_cell.length_b   1.000
_cell.length_c   1.000
_cell.angle_alpha   90.00
_cell.angle_beta   90.00
_cell.angle_gamma   90.00
#
_symmetry.space_group_name_H-M   'P 1'
#
loop_
_entity.id
_entity.type
_entity.pdbx_description
1 polymer ?
#
loop_
_entity_poly.entity_id
_entity_poly.type
_entity_poly.pdbx_seq_one_letter_code
_entity_poly.pdbx_strand_id
1 'polypeptide(L)'
;MNNVQKNYMVEKAAYDAAKENEDWELVERLEIPYLEAESEMVEWALDHADKSNMIPPELILTLRDKWMFPQYHERMVDLAFRLSV
;
A
#
# COMPACT_ATOMS: atom_id res chain seq x y z
N MET A 1 -13.29 -4.95 2.92
CA MET A 1 -12.15 -5.09 1.98
C MET A 1 -12.57 -4.81 0.55
N ASN A 2 -12.06 -3.71 -0.02
CA ASN A 2 -12.41 -3.22 -1.36
C ASN A 2 -11.52 -3.85 -2.47
N ASN A 3 -11.74 -3.47 -3.73
CA ASN A 3 -10.98 -3.99 -4.87
C ASN A 3 -9.50 -3.61 -4.84
N VAL A 4 -9.16 -2.41 -4.35
CA VAL A 4 -7.78 -1.90 -4.30
C VAL A 4 -6.94 -2.73 -3.32
N GLN A 5 -7.48 -3.03 -2.15
CA GLN A 5 -6.82 -3.87 -1.15
C GLN A 5 -6.67 -5.32 -1.61
N LYS A 6 -7.67 -5.85 -2.31
CA LYS A 6 -7.57 -7.19 -2.91
C LYS A 6 -6.45 -7.24 -3.95
N ASN A 7 -6.33 -6.20 -4.78
CA ASN A 7 -5.26 -6.10 -5.78
C ASN A 7 -3.88 -6.12 -5.11
N TYR A 8 -3.67 -5.24 -4.11
CA TYR A 8 -2.43 -5.23 -3.33
C TYR A 8 -2.10 -6.60 -2.71
N MET A 9 -3.08 -7.29 -2.11
CA MET A 9 -2.84 -8.62 -1.54
C MET A 9 -2.40 -9.65 -2.58
N VAL A 10 -2.98 -9.62 -3.78
CA VAL A 10 -2.64 -10.54 -4.87
C VAL A 10 -1.23 -10.26 -5.37
N GLU A 11 -0.92 -9.01 -5.68
CA GLU A 11 0.40 -8.62 -6.20
C GLU A 11 1.50 -8.84 -5.16
N LYS A 12 1.24 -8.50 -3.88
CA LYS A 12 2.16 -8.78 -2.77
C LYS A 12 2.40 -10.27 -2.61
N ALA A 13 1.36 -11.10 -2.65
CA ALA A 13 1.50 -12.54 -2.50
C ALA A 13 2.30 -13.16 -3.67
N ALA A 14 2.09 -12.68 -4.90
CA ALA A 14 2.85 -13.12 -6.06
C ALA A 14 4.34 -12.72 -5.96
N TYR A 15 4.61 -11.48 -5.55
CA TYR A 15 5.97 -10.97 -5.34
C TYR A 15 6.70 -11.69 -4.21
N ASP A 16 6.05 -11.88 -3.06
CA ASP A 16 6.60 -12.63 -1.92
C ASP A 16 6.88 -14.09 -2.31
N ALA A 17 5.96 -14.74 -3.04
CA ALA A 17 6.18 -16.10 -3.53
C ALA A 17 7.38 -16.17 -4.51
N ALA A 18 7.55 -15.19 -5.39
CA ALA A 18 8.71 -15.13 -6.28
C ALA A 18 10.02 -14.95 -5.50
N LYS A 19 10.02 -14.10 -4.46
CA LYS A 19 11.16 -13.93 -3.54
C LYS A 19 11.51 -15.21 -2.76
N GLU A 20 10.51 -15.88 -2.21
CA GLU A 20 10.69 -17.13 -1.47
C GLU A 20 11.26 -18.26 -2.33
N ASN A 21 10.92 -18.28 -3.63
CA ASN A 21 11.44 -19.23 -4.60
C ASN A 21 12.76 -18.77 -5.26
N GLU A 22 13.32 -17.63 -4.87
CA GLU A 22 14.53 -17.02 -5.45
C GLU A 22 14.44 -16.82 -6.98
N ASP A 23 13.23 -16.68 -7.53
CA ASP A 23 12.99 -16.39 -8.95
C ASP A 23 13.15 -14.89 -9.21
N TRP A 24 14.41 -14.43 -9.23
CA TRP A 24 14.75 -13.01 -9.35
C TRP A 24 14.21 -12.36 -10.63
N GLU A 25 14.11 -13.12 -11.72
CA GLU A 25 13.53 -12.62 -12.98
C GLU A 25 12.03 -12.34 -12.82
N LEU A 26 11.31 -13.21 -12.11
CA LEU A 26 9.91 -12.99 -11.78
C LEU A 26 9.74 -11.86 -10.76
N VAL A 27 10.63 -11.74 -9.77
CA VAL A 27 10.63 -10.64 -8.79
C VAL A 27 10.74 -9.28 -9.51
N GLU A 28 11.68 -9.12 -10.44
CA GLU A 28 11.84 -7.87 -11.21
C GLU A 28 10.58 -7.53 -12.03
N ARG A 29 9.93 -8.54 -12.62
CA ARG A 29 8.69 -8.34 -13.38
C ARG A 29 7.49 -7.97 -12.50
N LEU A 30 7.44 -8.50 -11.28
CA LEU A 30 6.35 -8.28 -10.33
C LEU A 30 6.56 -7.05 -9.45
N GLU A 31 7.77 -6.49 -9.40
CA GLU A 31 8.10 -5.33 -8.56
C GLU A 31 7.25 -4.11 -8.93
N ILE A 32 7.15 -3.77 -10.22
CA ILE A 32 6.34 -2.62 -10.67
C ILE A 32 4.85 -2.82 -10.33
N PRO A 33 4.18 -3.93 -10.73
CA PRO A 33 2.78 -4.19 -10.36
C PRO A 33 2.53 -4.14 -8.86
N TYR A 34 3.44 -4.71 -8.05
CA TYR A 34 3.36 -4.67 -6.60
C TYR A 34 3.41 -3.24 -6.06
N LEU A 35 4.39 -2.44 -6.50
CA LEU A 35 4.56 -1.05 -6.06
C LEU A 35 3.39 -0.16 -6.51
N GLU A 36 2.85 -0.37 -7.71
CA GLU A 36 1.66 0.32 -8.20
C GLU A 36 0.44 -0.01 -7.35
N ALA A 37 0.18 -1.29 -7.09
CA ALA A 37 -0.93 -1.72 -6.25
C ALA A 37 -0.82 -1.21 -4.80
N GLU A 38 0.41 -1.11 -4.27
CA GLU A 38 0.68 -0.53 -2.97
C GLU A 38 0.41 0.97 -2.93
N SER A 39 0.88 1.71 -3.93
CA SER A 39 0.63 3.14 -4.06
C SER A 39 -0.86 3.45 -4.15
N GLU A 40 -1.60 2.73 -5.01
CA GLU A 40 -3.06 2.89 -5.14
C GLU A 40 -3.79 2.63 -3.82
N MET A 41 -3.35 1.63 -3.05
CA MET A 41 -3.95 1.30 -1.77
C MET A 41 -3.71 2.39 -0.72
N VAL A 42 -2.49 2.91 -0.65
CA VAL A 42 -2.13 3.99 0.28
C VAL A 42 -2.85 5.29 -0.09
N GLU A 43 -2.94 5.62 -1.38
CA GLU A 43 -3.69 6.77 -1.85
C GLU A 43 -5.18 6.67 -1.53
N TRP A 44 -5.79 5.50 -1.78
CA TRP A 44 -7.18 5.25 -1.41
C TRP A 44 -7.41 5.44 0.10
N ALA A 45 -6.50 4.93 0.93
CA ALA A 45 -6.59 5.04 2.38
C ALA A 45 -6.52 6.50 2.86
N LEU A 46 -5.62 7.29 2.26
CA LEU A 46 -5.47 8.71 2.58
C LEU A 46 -6.69 9.52 2.11
N ASP A 47 -7.22 9.24 0.91
CA ASP A 47 -8.45 9.84 0.41
C ASP A 47 -9.67 9.51 1.30
N HIS A 48 -9.76 8.28 1.77
CA HIS A 48 -10.83 7.85 2.66
C HIS A 48 -10.72 8.53 4.03
N ALA A 49 -9.51 8.62 4.58
CA ALA A 49 -9.23 9.29 5.85
C ALA A 49 -9.51 10.80 5.80
N ASP A 50 -9.21 11.44 4.66
CA ASP A 50 -9.50 12.86 4.42
C ASP A 50 -11.02 13.11 4.40
N LYS A 51 -11.75 12.33 3.62
CA LYS A 51 -13.22 12.45 3.49
C LYS A 51 -13.97 12.16 4.78
N SER A 52 -13.41 11.31 5.64
CA SER A 52 -14.01 10.92 6.91
C SER A 52 -13.64 11.86 8.07
N ASN A 53 -12.82 12.90 7.84
CA ASN A 53 -12.26 13.78 8.88
C ASN A 53 -11.58 13.01 10.03
N MET A 54 -11.09 11.80 9.78
CA MET A 54 -10.43 10.97 10.80
C MET A 54 -9.00 11.45 11.08
N ILE A 55 -8.40 12.19 10.15
CA ILE A 55 -7.01 12.67 10.22
C ILE A 55 -6.98 14.17 9.90
N PRO A 56 -6.20 14.98 10.63
CA PRO A 56 -6.01 16.40 10.30
C PRO A 56 -5.41 16.58 8.90
N PRO A 57 -5.86 17.57 8.11
CA PRO A 57 -5.36 17.81 6.75
C PRO A 57 -3.83 17.98 6.67
N GLU A 58 -3.23 18.63 7.67
CA GLU A 58 -1.78 18.84 7.77
C GLU A 58 -1.00 17.52 7.90
N LEU A 59 -1.58 16.55 8.60
CA LEU A 59 -1.01 15.23 8.77
C LEU A 59 -1.18 14.40 7.48
N ILE A 60 -2.31 14.54 6.76
CA ILE A 60 -2.52 13.87 5.47
C ILE A 60 -1.47 14.29 4.44
N LEU A 61 -1.16 15.58 4.35
CA LEU A 61 -0.09 16.08 3.46
C LEU A 61 1.28 15.49 3.83
N THR A 62 1.57 15.43 5.12
CA THR A 62 2.81 14.81 5.61
C THR A 62 2.86 13.31 5.27
N LEU A 63 1.75 12.59 5.41
CA LEU A 63 1.70 11.16 5.10
C LEU A 63 1.84 10.90 3.59
N ARG A 64 1.25 11.73 2.73
CA ARG A 64 1.42 11.62 1.26
C ARG A 64 2.88 11.79 0.81
N ASP A 65 3.64 12.65 1.48
CA ASP A 65 5.05 12.89 1.17
C ASP A 65 5.98 11.83 1.77
N LYS A 66 5.58 11.27 2.94
CA LYS A 66 6.48 10.46 3.77
C LYS A 66 6.18 8.96 3.80
N TRP A 67 5.07 8.49 3.24
CA TRP A 67 4.66 7.08 3.37
C TRP A 67 5.66 6.09 2.76
N MET A 68 6.41 6.49 1.74
CA MET A 68 7.46 5.65 1.13
C MET A 68 8.70 5.49 2.02
N PHE A 69 8.85 6.28 3.08
CA PHE A 69 9.96 6.07 4.00
C PHE A 69 9.73 4.81 4.83
N PRO A 70 10.73 3.93 4.99
CA PRO A 70 10.57 2.64 5.67
C PRO A 70 9.94 2.74 7.07
N GLN A 71 10.24 3.80 7.82
CA GLN A 71 9.68 4.00 9.16
C GLN A 71 8.17 4.28 9.21
N TYR A 72 7.56 4.65 8.08
CA TYR A 72 6.14 4.96 7.96
C TYR A 72 5.39 3.96 7.08
N HIS A 73 6.09 3.27 6.19
CA HIS A 73 5.54 2.35 5.19
C HIS A 73 4.61 1.27 5.78
N GLU A 74 5.11 0.43 6.70
CA GLU A 74 4.29 -0.63 7.31
C GLU A 74 3.05 -0.09 8.02
N ARG A 75 3.20 1.05 8.73
CA ARG A 75 2.07 1.68 9.43
C ARG A 75 1.01 2.21 8.48
N MET A 76 1.41 2.66 7.29
CA MET A 76 0.50 3.15 6.26
C MET A 76 -0.25 2.02 5.58
N VAL A 77 0.43 0.91 5.28
CA VAL A 77 -0.18 -0.34 4.80
C VAL A 77 -1.21 -0.84 5.83
N ASP A 78 -0.84 -0.93 7.10
CA ASP A 78 -1.74 -1.35 8.19
C ASP A 78 -2.98 -0.45 8.33
N LEU A 79 -2.79 0.87 8.25
CA LEU A 79 -3.88 1.84 8.30
C LEU A 79 -4.84 1.62 7.13
N ALA A 80 -4.32 1.41 5.92
CA ALA A 80 -5.13 1.13 4.74
C ALA A 80 -6.01 -0.11 4.92
N PHE A 81 -5.50 -1.17 5.55
CA PHE A 81 -6.31 -2.35 5.87
C PHE A 81 -7.43 -2.05 6.88
N ARG A 82 -7.12 -1.29 7.93
CA ARG A 82 -8.08 -0.95 9.01
C ARG A 82 -9.22 -0.03 8.54
N LEU A 83 -8.99 0.81 7.54
CA LEU A 83 -10.01 1.74 7.01
C LEU A 83 -11.07 1.08 6.12
N SER A 84 -10.98 -0.23 5.88
CA SER A 84 -11.92 -0.96 5.00
C SER A 84 -13.10 -1.65 5.69
N VAL A 85 -13.34 -1.26 6.95
CA VAL A 85 -14.45 -1.72 7.79
C VAL A 85 -15.64 -0.80 7.64
#